data_AF-A0A150SSG3-F1
#
_entry.id   AF-A0A150SSG3-F1
#
_cell.length_a   1.000
_cell.length_b   1.000
_cell.length_c   1.000
_cell.angle_alpha   90.00
_cell.angle_beta   90.00
_cell.angle_gamma   90.00
#
_symmetry.space_group_name_H-M   'P 1'
#
loop_
_entity.id
_entity.type
_entity.pdbx_description
1 polymer ?
#
loop_
_entity_poly.entity_id
_entity_poly.type
_entity_poly.pdbx_seq_one_letter_code
_entity_poly.pdbx_strand_id
1 'polypeptide(L)'
;MKEKTASTLSQAALRPGGAETQPRASEEPPPSSLMPSSAGPSSFSPPSRFEEYRLVQKLGSGGMGDVYLAHDTLLDRMVAVKLIRAETADAEVRARLLAEARAAARIQHPNVVAIYRVGELRGQLYIVSEFVRGQSLDRVTVPMPWQRVLELGAGLARGLAAAHRRGVLHLDIKPANAVLTFDGEAKLLDFGLAKLLDPAA
;
A
#
# COMPACT_ATOMS: atom_id res chain seq x y z
N MET A 1 50.98 -8.27 43.37
CA MET A 1 52.20 -7.72 44.01
C MET A 1 52.71 -6.55 43.17
N LYS A 2 53.56 -5.65 43.68
CA LYS A 2 54.05 -4.45 42.97
C LYS A 2 55.41 -4.68 42.29
N GLU A 3 55.70 -3.88 41.25
CA GLU A 3 57.06 -3.52 40.74
C GLU A 3 57.86 -4.70 40.12
N LYS A 4 58.94 -4.58 39.29
CA LYS A 4 59.73 -3.51 38.61
C LYS A 4 60.46 -4.21 37.40
N THR A 5 61.34 -3.70 36.50
CA THR A 5 62.14 -2.46 36.29
C THR A 5 62.59 -2.38 34.80
N ALA A 6 63.08 -1.22 34.31
CA ALA A 6 64.00 -1.02 33.14
C ALA A 6 63.48 -1.41 31.72
N SER A 7 63.68 -0.67 30.61
CA SER A 7 64.77 0.17 30.04
C SER A 7 65.75 -0.60 29.12
N THR A 8 65.89 -0.19 27.85
CA THR A 8 67.16 0.30 27.22
C THR A 8 67.04 0.54 25.69
N LEU A 9 67.80 1.56 25.23
CA LEU A 9 68.00 2.12 23.88
C LEU A 9 68.33 1.16 22.72
N SER A 10 68.07 1.63 21.49
CA SER A 10 69.06 1.58 20.38
C SER A 10 68.81 2.72 19.36
N GLN A 11 69.87 3.20 18.67
CA GLN A 11 69.83 4.22 17.61
C GLN A 11 70.79 3.86 16.46
N ALA A 12 70.39 4.11 15.20
CA ALA A 12 71.24 4.24 13.99
C ALA A 12 70.35 4.45 12.73
N ALA A 13 70.76 5.08 11.62
CA ALA A 13 71.86 6.03 11.37
C ALA A 13 71.76 6.69 9.96
N LEU A 14 72.48 7.81 9.78
CA LEU A 14 72.98 8.40 8.51
C LEU A 14 72.06 9.13 7.49
N ARG A 15 72.69 9.66 6.43
CA ARG A 15 72.32 10.76 5.49
C ARG A 15 72.68 10.33 4.02
N PRO A 16 72.81 11.23 3.01
CA PRO A 16 71.81 12.08 2.30
C PRO A 16 71.87 11.98 0.74
N GLY A 17 71.01 12.71 0.02
CA GLY A 17 71.36 13.33 -1.28
C GLY A 17 70.56 12.89 -2.53
N GLY A 18 70.62 13.72 -3.60
CA GLY A 18 69.92 13.53 -4.89
C GLY A 18 68.46 14.03 -4.85
N ALA A 19 68.03 15.17 -5.39
CA ALA A 19 68.29 15.87 -6.67
C ALA A 19 67.45 15.34 -7.87
N GLU A 20 66.55 16.22 -8.33
CA GLU A 20 65.97 16.33 -9.68
C GLU A 20 65.35 15.10 -10.37
N THR A 21 64.01 15.06 -10.42
CA THR A 21 63.27 15.10 -11.70
C THR A 21 61.78 15.40 -11.48
N GLN A 22 61.21 16.33 -12.26
CA GLN A 22 59.76 16.45 -12.43
C GLN A 22 59.34 15.75 -13.73
N PRO A 23 58.34 14.86 -13.68
CA PRO A 23 57.57 14.51 -14.87
C PRO A 23 56.07 14.71 -14.66
N ARG A 24 55.49 15.66 -15.41
CA ARG A 24 54.07 15.80 -15.82
C ARG A 24 52.98 15.78 -14.73
N ALA A 25 52.07 16.74 -14.84
CA ALA A 25 50.83 16.73 -14.06
C ALA A 25 49.99 15.47 -14.36
N SER A 26 49.56 14.81 -13.29
CA SER A 26 48.41 13.90 -13.27
C SER A 26 47.26 14.64 -12.59
N GLU A 27 46.06 14.59 -13.16
CA GLU A 27 44.90 15.29 -12.60
C GLU A 27 44.47 14.67 -11.27
N GLU A 28 44.32 15.49 -10.23
CA GLU A 28 43.70 15.05 -8.98
C GLU A 28 42.18 14.86 -9.20
N PRO A 29 41.59 13.68 -8.88
CA PRO A 29 40.15 13.55 -8.86
C PRO A 29 39.56 14.36 -7.70
N PRO A 30 38.43 15.06 -7.88
CA PRO A 30 37.82 15.87 -6.83
C PRO A 30 37.38 15.03 -5.63
N PRO A 31 37.36 15.60 -4.40
CA PRO A 31 37.06 14.86 -3.18
C PRO A 31 35.66 14.25 -3.19
N SER A 32 35.58 12.97 -2.79
CA SER A 32 34.36 12.17 -2.85
C SER A 32 33.26 12.68 -1.91
N SER A 33 32.35 13.47 -2.47
CA SER A 33 31.19 14.00 -1.75
C SER A 33 30.04 12.98 -1.69
N LEU A 34 30.00 12.23 -0.59
CA LEU A 34 28.78 11.77 0.09
C LEU A 34 27.57 11.44 -0.81
N MET A 35 27.62 10.30 -1.52
CA MET A 35 26.43 9.65 -2.06
C MET A 35 25.88 8.63 -1.05
N PRO A 36 24.76 8.92 -0.34
CA PRO A 36 24.01 7.87 0.35
C PRO A 36 23.42 6.89 -0.67
N SER A 37 23.34 5.62 -0.26
CA SER A 37 22.97 4.49 -1.14
C SER A 37 21.66 4.67 -1.92
N SER A 38 21.61 4.04 -3.09
CA SER A 38 20.46 3.96 -3.99
C SER A 38 19.12 3.81 -3.28
N ALA A 39 18.29 4.84 -3.35
CA ALA A 39 16.88 4.72 -2.99
C ALA A 39 16.17 3.84 -4.04
N GLY A 40 15.74 2.65 -3.63
CA GLY A 40 14.75 1.88 -4.37
C GLY A 40 13.40 2.64 -4.42
N PRO A 41 12.40 2.13 -5.16
CA PRO A 41 11.07 2.74 -5.21
C PRO A 41 10.54 2.97 -3.78
N SER A 42 10.12 4.20 -3.50
CA SER A 42 9.84 4.67 -2.15
C SER A 42 8.65 3.91 -1.54
N SER A 43 8.96 2.92 -0.69
CA SER A 43 7.97 2.14 0.03
C SER A 43 7.25 3.00 1.06
N PHE A 44 6.11 3.57 0.64
CA PHE A 44 5.28 4.37 1.53
C PHE A 44 4.86 3.56 2.75
N SER A 45 5.40 3.93 3.91
CA SER A 45 4.99 3.40 5.19
C SER A 45 3.93 4.33 5.79
N PRO A 46 2.67 3.88 5.95
CA PRO A 46 1.63 4.73 6.53
C PRO A 46 1.92 5.04 8.00
N PRO A 47 1.53 6.23 8.49
CA PRO A 47 1.55 6.50 9.91
C PRO A 47 0.56 5.59 10.65
N SER A 48 0.88 5.22 11.89
CA SER A 48 0.00 4.40 12.74
C SER A 48 -1.34 5.06 13.09
N ARG A 49 -1.45 6.38 12.93
CA ARG A 49 -2.70 7.13 12.95
C ARG A 49 -2.68 8.26 11.92
N PHE A 50 -3.81 8.51 11.28
CA PHE A 50 -4.09 9.74 10.51
C PHE A 50 -5.58 10.08 10.65
N GLU A 51 -5.91 11.37 10.75
CA GLU A 51 -7.28 11.82 11.06
C GLU A 51 -7.91 11.05 12.25
N GLU A 52 -9.17 10.64 12.15
CA GLU A 52 -9.83 9.78 13.12
C GLU A 52 -9.36 8.31 13.10
N TYR A 53 -8.52 7.88 12.15
CA TYR A 53 -8.21 6.45 11.93
C TYR A 53 -6.89 6.03 12.58
N ARG A 54 -6.96 5.04 13.47
CA ARG A 54 -5.79 4.31 14.00
C ARG A 54 -5.63 3.00 13.23
N LEU A 55 -4.51 2.78 12.55
CA LEU A 55 -4.22 1.50 11.91
C LEU A 55 -3.93 0.44 12.98
N VAL A 56 -4.50 -0.75 12.82
CA VAL A 56 -4.38 -1.87 13.78
C VAL A 56 -3.53 -3.00 13.21
N GLN A 57 -3.82 -3.45 11.99
CA GLN A 57 -3.00 -4.46 11.29
C GLN A 57 -3.19 -4.37 9.77
N LYS A 58 -2.23 -4.90 9.00
CA LYS A 58 -2.38 -5.05 7.55
C LYS A 58 -3.22 -6.30 7.24
N LEU A 59 -4.28 -6.15 6.44
CA LEU A 59 -5.16 -7.24 5.99
C LEU A 59 -4.65 -7.88 4.68
N GLY A 60 -3.97 -7.10 3.82
CA GLY A 60 -3.42 -7.63 2.58
C GLY A 60 -2.68 -6.59 1.73
N SER A 61 -2.14 -7.07 0.61
CA SER A 61 -1.55 -6.24 -0.45
C SER A 61 -2.08 -6.75 -1.79
N GLY A 62 -2.59 -5.86 -2.64
CA GLY A 62 -2.98 -6.15 -4.02
C GLY A 62 -2.14 -5.35 -5.01
N GLY A 63 -2.47 -5.41 -6.30
CA GLY A 63 -1.84 -4.56 -7.33
C GLY A 63 -2.08 -3.07 -7.06
N MET A 64 -3.36 -2.72 -6.83
CA MET A 64 -3.82 -1.34 -6.56
C MET A 64 -3.27 -0.73 -5.27
N GLY A 65 -2.71 -1.53 -4.36
CA GLY A 65 -2.17 -1.07 -3.08
C GLY A 65 -2.54 -1.94 -1.89
N ASP A 66 -2.43 -1.36 -0.70
CA ASP A 66 -2.38 -2.08 0.57
C ASP A 66 -3.65 -1.84 1.39
N VAL A 67 -4.19 -2.91 2.00
CA VAL A 67 -5.42 -2.86 2.81
C VAL A 67 -5.09 -3.10 4.27
N TYR A 68 -5.60 -2.25 5.15
CA TYR A 68 -5.41 -2.28 6.59
C TYR A 68 -6.74 -2.37 7.32
N LEU A 69 -6.75 -3.07 8.46
CA LEU A 69 -7.78 -2.95 9.48
C LEU A 69 -7.45 -1.73 10.33
N ALA A 70 -8.42 -0.85 10.53
CA ALA A 70 -8.27 0.35 11.34
C ALA A 70 -9.45 0.54 12.30
N HIS A 71 -9.21 1.27 13.38
CA HIS A 71 -10.22 1.76 14.31
C HIS A 71 -10.52 3.22 13.96
N ASP A 72 -11.78 3.46 13.55
CA ASP A 72 -12.38 4.79 13.45
C ASP A 72 -12.65 5.27 14.88
N THR A 73 -11.75 6.13 15.39
CA THR A 73 -11.75 6.59 16.79
C THR A 73 -12.78 7.67 17.09
N LEU A 74 -13.55 8.12 16.08
CA LEU A 74 -14.63 9.09 16.23
C LEU A 74 -16.00 8.41 16.32
N LEU A 75 -16.20 7.34 15.54
CA LEU A 75 -17.45 6.56 15.50
C LEU A 75 -17.33 5.17 16.18
N ASP A 76 -16.25 4.98 16.96
CA ASP A 76 -15.87 3.79 17.73
C ASP A 76 -16.14 2.44 17.02
N ARG A 77 -15.56 2.27 15.83
CA ARG A 77 -15.85 1.12 14.96
C ARG A 77 -14.64 0.65 14.16
N MET A 78 -14.67 -0.61 13.75
CA MET A 78 -13.66 -1.17 12.86
C MET A 78 -13.99 -0.88 11.39
N VAL A 79 -13.00 -0.41 10.64
CA VAL A 79 -13.09 -0.04 9.22
C VAL A 79 -11.93 -0.64 8.43
N ALA A 80 -12.15 -0.87 7.13
CA ALA A 80 -11.08 -1.20 6.21
C ALA A 80 -10.53 0.11 5.60
N VAL A 81 -9.20 0.25 5.57
CA VAL A 81 -8.49 1.37 4.97
C VAL A 81 -7.64 0.85 3.82
N LYS A 82 -7.97 1.23 2.59
CA LYS A 82 -7.20 0.86 1.39
C LYS A 82 -6.38 2.07 0.94
N LEU A 83 -5.06 1.91 0.91
CA LEU A 83 -4.09 2.91 0.48
C LEU A 83 -3.69 2.61 -0.97
N ILE A 84 -4.06 3.49 -1.90
CA ILE A 84 -3.82 3.30 -3.34
C ILE A 84 -2.35 3.60 -3.65
N ARG A 85 -1.63 2.79 -4.44
CA ARG A 85 -0.20 3.05 -4.72
C ARG A 85 0.01 4.30 -5.57
N ALA A 86 1.13 4.99 -5.30
CA ALA A 86 1.43 6.34 -5.79
C ALA A 86 1.80 6.44 -7.29
N GLU A 87 1.71 5.35 -8.05
CA GLU A 87 1.89 5.35 -9.51
C GLU A 87 0.80 6.16 -10.24
N THR A 88 -0.30 6.48 -9.55
CA THR A 88 -1.30 7.49 -9.97
C THR A 88 -0.78 8.92 -9.81
N ALA A 89 0.38 9.22 -10.40
CA ALA A 89 1.10 10.49 -10.23
C ALA A 89 0.45 11.68 -10.98
N ASP A 90 -0.43 11.40 -11.95
CA ASP A 90 -1.16 12.43 -12.68
C ASP A 90 -2.36 12.97 -11.88
N ALA A 91 -2.49 14.30 -11.84
CA ALA A 91 -3.62 14.98 -11.23
C ALA A 91 -4.96 14.65 -11.91
N GLU A 92 -4.98 14.36 -13.22
CA GLU A 92 -6.19 13.97 -13.95
C GLU A 92 -6.65 12.56 -13.56
N VAL A 93 -5.73 11.58 -13.57
CA VAL A 93 -6.00 10.21 -13.09
C VAL A 93 -6.49 10.24 -11.64
N ARG A 94 -5.84 11.02 -10.77
CA ARG A 94 -6.25 11.21 -9.37
C ARG A 94 -7.63 11.85 -9.25
N ALA A 95 -7.97 12.84 -10.08
CA ALA A 95 -9.28 13.49 -10.08
C ALA A 95 -10.39 12.55 -10.55
N ARG A 96 -10.15 11.75 -11.60
CA ARG A 96 -11.11 10.76 -12.12
C ARG A 96 -11.27 9.58 -11.14
N LEU A 97 -10.22 9.16 -10.43
CA LEU A 97 -10.29 8.18 -9.32
C LEU A 97 -11.14 8.69 -8.15
N LEU A 98 -10.94 9.96 -7.74
CA LEU A 98 -11.80 10.60 -6.75
C LEU A 98 -13.25 10.67 -7.21
N ALA A 99 -13.52 10.86 -8.51
CA ALA A 99 -14.87 10.86 -9.06
C ALA A 99 -15.54 9.47 -9.04
N GLU A 100 -14.86 8.42 -9.52
CA GLU A 100 -15.40 7.05 -9.52
C GLU A 100 -15.60 6.53 -8.07
N ALA A 101 -14.67 6.80 -7.15
CA ALA A 101 -14.81 6.45 -5.74
C ALA A 101 -15.97 7.21 -5.04
N ARG A 102 -16.20 8.49 -5.39
CA ARG A 102 -17.37 9.28 -4.94
C ARG A 102 -18.70 8.78 -5.53
N ALA A 103 -18.68 8.18 -6.71
CA ALA A 103 -19.86 7.53 -7.30
C ALA A 103 -20.15 6.19 -6.59
N ALA A 104 -19.11 5.38 -6.34
CA ALA A 104 -19.22 4.14 -5.59
C ALA A 104 -19.72 4.37 -4.15
N ALA A 105 -19.29 5.44 -3.48
CA ALA A 105 -19.78 5.81 -2.13
C ALA A 105 -21.28 6.17 -2.06
N ARG A 106 -21.96 6.37 -3.21
CA ARG A 106 -23.43 6.53 -3.25
C ARG A 106 -24.17 5.20 -3.30
N ILE A 107 -23.48 4.07 -3.47
CA ILE A 107 -24.07 2.73 -3.48
C ILE A 107 -24.39 2.32 -2.04
N GLN A 108 -25.67 2.13 -1.77
CA GLN A 108 -26.17 1.51 -0.54
C GLN A 108 -26.96 0.26 -0.98
N HIS A 109 -26.46 -0.92 -0.58
CA HIS A 109 -27.05 -2.22 -0.92
C HIS A 109 -26.45 -3.32 0.00
N PRO A 110 -27.23 -4.30 0.52
CA PRO A 110 -26.70 -5.32 1.43
C PRO A 110 -25.56 -6.14 0.83
N ASN A 111 -25.62 -6.45 -0.47
CA ASN A 111 -24.58 -7.22 -1.17
C ASN A 111 -23.40 -6.37 -1.71
N VAL A 112 -23.20 -5.14 -1.23
CA VAL A 112 -22.09 -4.24 -1.62
C VAL A 112 -21.43 -3.64 -0.36
N VAL A 113 -20.10 -3.52 -0.35
CA VAL A 113 -19.36 -2.84 0.72
C VAL A 113 -19.66 -1.34 0.74
N ALA A 114 -20.03 -0.81 1.91
CA ALA A 114 -20.22 0.64 2.06
C ALA A 114 -18.86 1.37 2.11
N ILE A 115 -18.68 2.39 1.27
CA ILE A 115 -17.56 3.34 1.38
C ILE A 115 -17.99 4.49 2.30
N TYR A 116 -17.19 4.80 3.32
CA TYR A 116 -17.46 5.84 4.29
C TYR A 116 -16.69 7.13 4.01
N ARG A 117 -15.45 7.04 3.51
CA ARG A 117 -14.60 8.20 3.20
C ARG A 117 -13.71 7.91 2.00
N VAL A 118 -13.42 8.94 1.23
CA VAL A 118 -12.32 8.97 0.25
C VAL A 118 -11.50 10.22 0.56
N GLY A 119 -10.18 10.12 0.59
CA GLY A 119 -9.29 11.21 0.96
C GLY A 119 -7.87 11.05 0.43
N GLU A 120 -6.99 11.95 0.86
CA GLU A 120 -5.58 11.98 0.46
C GLU A 120 -4.71 12.13 1.72
N LEU A 121 -3.60 11.39 1.77
CA LEU A 121 -2.64 11.37 2.86
C LEU A 121 -1.24 11.49 2.28
N ARG A 122 -0.59 12.66 2.45
CA ARG A 122 0.77 12.94 1.92
C ARG A 122 0.90 12.67 0.41
N GLY A 123 -0.10 13.10 -0.38
CA GLY A 123 -0.16 12.87 -1.83
C GLY A 123 -0.84 11.57 -2.25
N GLN A 124 -0.93 10.58 -1.35
CA GLN A 124 -1.46 9.25 -1.66
C GLN A 124 -2.97 9.14 -1.38
N LEU A 125 -3.75 8.65 -2.34
CA LEU A 125 -5.18 8.42 -2.15
C LEU A 125 -5.45 7.28 -1.15
N TYR A 126 -6.47 7.48 -0.30
CA TYR A 126 -7.02 6.43 0.55
C TYR A 126 -8.54 6.35 0.47
N ILE A 127 -9.05 5.14 0.66
CA ILE A 127 -10.48 4.83 0.76
C ILE A 127 -10.72 4.16 2.11
N VAL A 128 -11.75 4.60 2.83
CA VAL A 128 -12.22 3.97 4.07
C VAL A 128 -13.58 3.36 3.81
N SER A 129 -13.73 2.08 4.13
CA SER A 129 -14.95 1.30 3.91
C SER A 129 -15.30 0.43 5.11
N GLU A 130 -16.51 -0.13 5.06
CA GLU A 130 -17.00 -1.16 5.96
C GLU A 130 -16.01 -2.33 6.09
N PHE A 131 -15.59 -2.64 7.33
CA PHE A 131 -14.85 -3.87 7.59
C PHE A 131 -15.81 -5.07 7.64
N VAL A 132 -15.97 -5.71 6.48
CA VAL A 132 -16.83 -6.91 6.33
C VAL A 132 -16.24 -8.09 7.09
N ARG A 133 -16.93 -8.55 8.14
CA ARG A 133 -16.56 -9.76 8.88
C ARG A 133 -17.00 -11.01 8.13
N GLY A 134 -16.05 -11.82 7.69
CA GLY A 134 -16.35 -12.97 6.84
C GLY A 134 -15.09 -13.65 6.27
N GLN A 135 -15.31 -14.52 5.29
CA GLN A 135 -14.26 -15.17 4.50
C GLN A 135 -14.39 -14.77 3.03
N SER A 136 -13.27 -14.47 2.38
CA SER A 136 -13.23 -14.18 0.94
C SER A 136 -13.62 -15.44 0.12
N LEU A 137 -14.36 -15.28 -0.98
CA LEU A 137 -14.91 -16.39 -1.77
C LEU A 137 -13.84 -17.18 -2.54
N ASP A 138 -12.60 -16.70 -2.62
CA ASP A 138 -11.44 -17.50 -3.09
C ASP A 138 -10.97 -18.57 -2.09
N ARG A 139 -11.46 -18.53 -0.84
CA ARG A 139 -10.99 -19.38 0.28
C ARG A 139 -12.07 -20.23 0.93
N VAL A 140 -13.33 -20.12 0.51
CA VAL A 140 -14.42 -20.95 1.06
C VAL A 140 -14.23 -22.42 0.67
N THR A 141 -14.65 -23.33 1.56
CA THR A 141 -14.57 -24.76 1.31
C THR A 141 -15.41 -25.16 0.10
N VAL A 142 -14.81 -25.95 -0.80
CA VAL A 142 -15.47 -26.52 -1.99
C VAL A 142 -15.34 -28.05 -1.98
N PRO A 143 -16.30 -28.80 -2.56
CA PRO A 143 -17.54 -28.33 -3.19
C PRO A 143 -18.57 -27.82 -2.17
N MET A 144 -19.50 -26.96 -2.63
CA MET A 144 -20.70 -26.57 -1.87
C MET A 144 -21.97 -26.93 -2.66
N PRO A 145 -23.15 -27.06 -2.01
CA PRO A 145 -24.42 -27.30 -2.70
C PRO A 145 -24.72 -26.23 -3.75
N TRP A 146 -25.24 -26.62 -4.92
CA TRP A 146 -25.51 -25.68 -6.02
C TRP A 146 -26.54 -24.61 -5.64
N GLN A 147 -27.49 -24.92 -4.75
CA GLN A 147 -28.44 -23.97 -4.18
C GLN A 147 -27.71 -22.83 -3.47
N ARG A 148 -26.63 -23.15 -2.73
CA ARG A 148 -25.82 -22.18 -2.02
C ARG A 148 -25.01 -21.30 -2.96
N VAL A 149 -24.51 -21.87 -4.07
CA VAL A 149 -23.89 -21.09 -5.16
C VAL A 149 -24.91 -20.11 -5.77
N LEU A 150 -26.15 -20.55 -5.99
CA LEU A 150 -27.22 -19.74 -6.55
C LEU A 150 -27.65 -18.60 -5.62
N GLU A 151 -27.80 -18.85 -4.32
CA GLU A 151 -28.09 -17.83 -3.29
C GLU A 151 -27.04 -16.71 -3.30
N LEU A 152 -25.76 -17.09 -3.17
CA LEU A 152 -24.64 -16.15 -3.12
C LEU A 152 -24.50 -15.40 -4.45
N GLY A 153 -24.58 -16.10 -5.59
CA GLY A 153 -24.54 -15.52 -6.93
C GLY A 153 -25.68 -14.52 -7.18
N ALA A 154 -26.90 -14.83 -6.74
CA ALA A 154 -28.04 -13.91 -6.81
C ALA A 154 -27.82 -12.67 -5.92
N GLY A 155 -27.21 -12.81 -4.74
CA GLY A 155 -26.76 -11.70 -3.91
C GLY A 155 -25.80 -10.77 -4.64
N LEU A 156 -24.69 -11.32 -5.15
CA LEU A 156 -23.69 -10.56 -5.91
C LEU A 156 -24.32 -9.87 -7.14
N ALA A 157 -25.22 -10.55 -7.87
CA ALA A 157 -25.93 -9.98 -9.02
C ALA A 157 -26.84 -8.80 -8.64
N ARG A 158 -27.58 -8.88 -7.51
CA ARG A 158 -28.35 -7.75 -6.98
C ARG A 158 -27.44 -6.56 -6.64
N GLY A 159 -26.28 -6.83 -6.03
CA GLY A 159 -25.27 -5.82 -5.70
C GLY A 159 -24.70 -5.12 -6.94
N LEU A 160 -24.30 -5.89 -7.95
CA LEU A 160 -23.80 -5.35 -9.21
C LEU A 160 -24.86 -4.52 -9.93
N ALA A 161 -26.12 -4.97 -9.97
CA ALA A 161 -27.23 -4.20 -10.52
C ALA A 161 -27.48 -2.88 -9.75
N ALA A 162 -27.27 -2.85 -8.43
CA ALA A 162 -27.38 -1.64 -7.61
C ALA A 162 -26.25 -0.62 -7.83
N ALA A 163 -25.09 -1.07 -8.32
CA ALA A 163 -23.99 -0.23 -8.79
C ALA A 163 -24.22 0.28 -10.22
N HIS A 164 -24.66 -0.60 -11.13
CA HIS A 164 -24.97 -0.26 -12.52
C HIS A 164 -26.06 0.82 -12.61
N ARG A 165 -27.10 0.77 -11.76
CA ARG A 165 -28.13 1.83 -11.64
C ARG A 165 -27.58 3.21 -11.20
N ARG A 166 -26.31 3.30 -10.78
CA ARG A 166 -25.60 4.54 -10.42
C ARG A 166 -24.45 4.86 -11.38
N GLY A 167 -24.35 4.16 -12.51
CA GLY A 167 -23.27 4.32 -13.50
C GLY A 167 -21.91 3.73 -13.09
N VAL A 168 -21.84 3.00 -11.97
CA VAL A 168 -20.59 2.43 -11.45
C VAL A 168 -20.42 0.99 -11.97
N LEU A 169 -19.29 0.72 -12.62
CA LEU A 169 -18.88 -0.62 -13.06
C LEU A 169 -17.84 -1.19 -12.07
N HIS A 170 -17.91 -2.49 -11.78
CA HIS A 170 -16.96 -3.14 -10.88
C HIS A 170 -15.65 -3.55 -11.61
N LEU A 171 -15.77 -4.06 -12.84
CA LEU A 171 -14.69 -4.42 -13.78
C LEU A 171 -13.69 -5.52 -13.35
N ASP A 172 -13.58 -5.82 -12.06
CA ASP A 172 -12.73 -6.88 -11.50
C ASP A 172 -13.59 -7.88 -10.69
N ILE A 173 -14.58 -8.49 -11.36
CA ILE A 173 -15.48 -9.49 -10.74
C ILE A 173 -14.75 -10.83 -10.66
N LYS A 174 -14.35 -11.23 -9.44
CA LYS A 174 -13.72 -12.52 -9.12
C LYS A 174 -13.96 -12.91 -7.66
N PRO A 175 -13.82 -14.19 -7.27
CA PRO A 175 -14.07 -14.64 -5.89
C PRO A 175 -13.23 -13.89 -4.83
N ALA A 176 -12.00 -13.49 -5.15
CA ALA A 176 -11.14 -12.72 -4.24
C ALA A 176 -11.63 -11.29 -3.93
N ASN A 177 -12.58 -10.76 -4.72
CA ASN A 177 -13.19 -9.44 -4.52
C ASN A 177 -14.60 -9.53 -3.92
N ALA A 178 -14.96 -10.68 -3.32
CA ALA A 178 -16.25 -10.91 -2.69
C ALA A 178 -16.08 -11.67 -1.37
N VAL A 179 -16.87 -11.31 -0.35
CA VAL A 179 -16.81 -11.91 0.99
C VAL A 179 -18.14 -12.60 1.30
N LEU A 180 -18.06 -13.84 1.77
CA LEU A 180 -19.11 -14.52 2.52
C LEU A 180 -19.09 -13.98 3.95
N THR A 181 -20.12 -13.23 4.36
CA THR A 181 -20.22 -12.72 5.73
C THR A 181 -20.49 -13.84 6.73
N PHE A 182 -20.23 -13.59 8.01
CA PHE A 182 -20.61 -14.55 9.07
C PHE A 182 -22.13 -14.76 9.18
N ASP A 183 -22.94 -13.79 8.71
CA ASP A 183 -24.40 -13.90 8.59
C ASP A 183 -24.84 -14.75 7.38
N GLY A 184 -23.90 -15.17 6.53
CA GLY A 184 -24.16 -16.02 5.38
C GLY A 184 -24.55 -15.28 4.10
N GLU A 185 -24.35 -13.97 3.99
CA GLU A 185 -24.59 -13.20 2.76
C GLU A 185 -23.32 -13.02 1.93
N ALA A 186 -23.48 -12.77 0.62
CA ALA A 186 -22.37 -12.46 -0.27
C ALA A 186 -22.25 -10.93 -0.48
N LYS A 187 -21.07 -10.35 -0.23
CA LYS A 187 -20.82 -8.91 -0.37
C LYS A 187 -19.65 -8.61 -1.31
N LEU A 188 -19.90 -7.83 -2.37
CA LEU A 188 -18.90 -7.33 -3.30
C LEU A 188 -18.02 -6.24 -2.66
N LEU A 189 -16.71 -6.31 -2.88
CA LEU A 189 -15.71 -5.33 -2.47
C LEU A 189 -15.31 -4.43 -3.66
N ASP A 190 -14.40 -3.47 -3.44
CA ASP A 190 -13.51 -2.90 -4.47
C ASP A 190 -14.14 -2.48 -5.84
N PHE A 191 -15.25 -1.76 -5.80
CA PHE A 191 -15.84 -1.12 -6.98
C PHE A 191 -14.98 0.05 -7.52
N GLY A 192 -15.01 0.26 -8.84
CA GLY A 192 -14.75 1.58 -9.43
C GLY A 192 -13.32 2.13 -9.33
N LEU A 193 -12.30 1.26 -9.37
CA LEU A 193 -10.89 1.66 -9.48
C LEU A 193 -10.20 1.08 -10.73
N ALA A 194 -10.70 -0.03 -11.25
CA ALA A 194 -10.08 -0.74 -12.38
C ALA A 194 -10.18 0.03 -13.72
N LYS A 195 -11.18 0.90 -13.93
CA LYS A 195 -11.36 1.64 -15.19
C LYS A 195 -10.30 2.73 -15.44
N LEU A 196 -9.42 2.94 -14.47
CA LEU A 196 -8.58 4.14 -14.32
C LEU A 196 -7.10 3.84 -14.13
N LEU A 197 -6.78 2.57 -13.93
CA LEU A 197 -5.43 2.05 -13.79
C LEU A 197 -5.04 1.21 -15.03
N ASP A 198 -5.92 1.18 -16.03
CA ASP A 198 -5.63 0.74 -17.39
C ASP A 198 -5.33 2.01 -18.23
N PRO A 199 -4.08 2.23 -18.66
CA PRO A 199 -3.71 3.40 -19.47
C PRO A 199 -4.18 3.32 -20.94
N ALA A 200 -4.94 2.28 -21.33
CA ALA A 200 -5.49 2.10 -22.67
C ALA A 200 -7.00 2.39 -22.80
N ALA A 201 -7.63 3.07 -21.82
CA ALA A 201 -9.10 3.17 -21.64
C ALA A 201 -9.72 4.59 -21.47
#